data_AF-X1DW46-F1
#
_entry.id   AF-X1DW46-F1
#
_cell.length_a   1.000
_cell.length_b   1.000
_cell.length_c   1.000
_cell.angle_alpha   90.00
_cell.angle_beta   90.00
_cell.angle_gamma   90.00
#
_symmetry.space_group_name_H-M   'P 1'
#
loop_
_entity.id
_entity.type
_entity.pdbx_description
1 polymer ?
#
loop_
_entity_poly.entity_id
_entity_poly.type
_entity_poly.pdbx_seq_one_letter_code
_entity_poly.pdbx_strand_id
1 'polypeptide(L)'
;MGHEFTGEVVEIGSNIIDIKRGDKVCGINVALDIAQGQLDGMGIFKDGGFAEFVKVPRKYLFKIPKSVSTKEAVMIESFANVCRAVKLSNITKNQNIIIIGAGNIGLCFLSYLLIEKTPNYIIAIEPQA
;
A
#
# COMPACT_ATOMS: atom_id res chain seq x y z
N MET A 1 7.44 6.04 -13.90
CA MET A 1 7.49 4.96 -12.88
C MET A 1 7.09 5.52 -11.51
N GLY A 2 6.98 4.67 -10.48
CA GLY A 2 6.71 5.04 -9.08
C GLY A 2 5.24 4.91 -8.71
N HIS A 3 4.85 3.75 -8.18
CA HIS A 3 3.45 3.45 -7.81
C HIS A 3 3.21 3.47 -6.29
N GLU A 4 4.26 3.46 -5.49
CA GLU A 4 4.23 3.67 -4.04
C GLU A 4 4.78 5.08 -3.76
N PHE A 5 3.93 6.02 -3.37
CA PHE A 5 4.37 7.39 -3.13
C PHE A 5 3.52 8.12 -2.09
N THR A 6 4.13 9.10 -1.44
CA THR A 6 3.46 10.10 -0.60
C THR A 6 3.84 11.49 -1.06
N GLY A 7 3.02 12.48 -0.73
CA GLY A 7 3.28 13.86 -1.10
C GLY A 7 2.39 14.85 -0.36
N GLU A 8 2.57 16.12 -0.70
CA GLU A 8 1.73 17.22 -0.24
C GLU A 8 0.89 17.73 -1.40
N VAL A 9 -0.39 18.00 -1.16
CA VAL A 9 -1.28 18.57 -2.17
C VAL A 9 -0.88 20.02 -2.44
N VAL A 10 -0.44 20.32 -3.66
CA VAL A 10 -0.10 21.69 -4.08
C VAL A 10 -1.20 22.38 -4.89
N GLU A 11 -2.08 21.61 -5.52
CA GLU A 11 -3.22 22.11 -6.30
C GLU A 11 -4.36 21.08 -6.29
N ILE A 12 -5.60 21.55 -6.39
CA ILE A 12 -6.80 20.70 -6.47
C ILE A 12 -7.67 21.12 -7.65
N GLY A 13 -8.34 20.15 -8.27
CA GLY A 13 -9.38 20.44 -9.25
C GLY A 13 -10.60 21.08 -8.61
N SER A 14 -11.36 21.89 -9.38
CA SER A 14 -12.50 22.68 -8.89
C SER A 14 -13.60 21.86 -8.21
N ASN A 15 -13.74 20.58 -8.55
CA ASN A 15 -14.80 19.71 -8.06
C ASN A 15 -14.37 18.88 -6.83
N ILE A 16 -13.17 19.11 -6.30
CA ILE A 16 -12.63 18.39 -5.15
C ILE A 16 -12.86 19.21 -3.87
N ILE A 17 -13.52 18.62 -2.89
CA ILE A 17 -13.96 19.34 -1.67
C ILE A 17 -13.40 18.76 -0.37
N ASP A 18 -12.85 17.55 -0.40
CA ASP A 18 -12.51 16.76 0.79
C ASP A 18 -11.01 16.71 1.09
N ILE A 19 -10.16 17.19 0.18
CA ILE A 19 -8.73 17.46 0.36
C ILE A 19 -8.43 18.92 0.03
N LYS A 20 -7.37 19.48 0.60
CA LYS A 20 -6.96 20.87 0.34
C LYS A 20 -5.44 20.99 0.17
N ARG A 21 -4.99 22.13 -0.37
CA ARG A 21 -3.56 22.47 -0.42
C ARG A 21 -2.93 22.34 0.97
N GLY A 22 -1.76 21.72 1.04
CA GLY A 22 -1.04 21.44 2.28
C GLY A 22 -1.42 20.12 2.96
N ASP A 23 -2.48 19.44 2.52
CA ASP A 23 -2.78 18.10 3.04
C ASP A 23 -1.68 17.11 2.60
N LYS A 24 -1.18 16.32 3.56
CA LYS A 24 -0.31 15.19 3.27
C LYS A 24 -1.15 13.99 2.82
N VAL A 25 -0.77 13.38 1.71
CA VAL A 25 -1.52 12.30 1.08
C VAL A 25 -0.61 11.14 0.67
N CYS A 26 -1.15 9.92 0.66
CA CYS A 26 -0.54 8.76 0.03
C CYS A 26 -1.30 8.39 -1.25
N GLY A 27 -0.55 7.94 -2.26
CA GLY A 27 -1.07 7.38 -3.49
C GLY A 27 -1.27 5.87 -3.32
N ILE A 28 -2.52 5.41 -3.47
CA ILE A 28 -2.86 3.98 -3.43
C ILE A 28 -3.64 3.65 -4.69
N ASN A 29 -3.13 2.69 -5.46
CA ASN A 29 -3.77 2.17 -6.66
C ASN A 29 -4.95 1.24 -6.29
N VAL A 30 -6.06 1.82 -5.83
CA VAL A 30 -7.22 1.06 -5.36
C VAL A 30 -7.99 0.36 -6.48
N ALA A 31 -8.46 -0.85 -6.17
CA ALA A 31 -9.44 -1.62 -6.94
C ALA A 31 -9.06 -1.92 -8.40
N LEU A 32 -7.76 -2.02 -8.70
CA LEU A 32 -7.30 -2.50 -10.00
C LEU A 32 -7.33 -4.02 -10.01
N ASP A 33 -8.18 -4.60 -10.86
CA ASP A 33 -8.10 -6.01 -11.21
C ASP A 33 -7.36 -6.18 -12.54
N ILE A 34 -6.03 -6.14 -12.46
CA ILE A 34 -5.14 -6.33 -13.62
C ILE A 34 -5.39 -7.71 -14.25
N ALA A 35 -5.74 -8.73 -13.44
CA ALA A 35 -6.03 -10.07 -13.93
C ALA A 35 -7.30 -10.13 -14.79
N GLN A 36 -8.25 -9.20 -14.56
CA GLN A 36 -9.42 -9.01 -15.42
C GLN A 36 -9.18 -8.00 -16.56
N GLY A 37 -7.93 -7.60 -16.81
CA GLY A 37 -7.56 -6.71 -17.90
C GLY A 37 -7.74 -5.22 -17.60
N GLN A 38 -7.89 -4.83 -16.33
CA GLN A 38 -7.91 -3.41 -15.96
C GLN A 38 -6.48 -2.84 -15.96
N LEU A 39 -6.06 -2.33 -17.11
CA LEU A 39 -4.76 -1.67 -17.29
C LEU A 39 -4.85 -0.18 -16.92
N ASP A 40 -5.02 0.08 -15.62
CA ASP A 40 -4.93 1.41 -15.02
C ASP A 40 -3.96 1.33 -13.83
N GLY A 41 -3.48 2.47 -13.33
CA GLY A 41 -2.57 2.53 -12.19
C GLY A 41 -1.44 3.52 -12.39
N MET A 42 -1.28 4.40 -11.40
CA MET A 42 -0.21 5.39 -11.34
C MET A 42 1.14 4.68 -11.20
N GLY A 43 2.13 5.09 -12.00
CA GLY A 43 3.48 4.56 -11.95
C GLY A 43 3.71 3.19 -12.62
N ILE A 44 2.65 2.58 -13.16
CA ILE A 44 2.69 1.31 -13.90
C ILE A 44 2.27 1.56 -15.36
N PHE A 45 1.00 1.93 -15.58
CA PHE A 45 0.44 2.20 -16.91
C PHE A 45 0.32 3.69 -17.21
N LYS A 46 0.56 4.53 -16.20
CA LYS A 46 0.55 6.00 -16.26
C LYS A 46 1.78 6.53 -15.54
N ASP A 47 2.11 7.79 -15.77
CA ASP A 47 3.14 8.48 -14.98
C ASP A 47 2.81 8.42 -13.49
N GLY A 48 3.85 8.34 -12.67
CA GLY A 48 3.75 8.04 -11.24
C GLY A 48 4.55 8.99 -10.37
N GLY A 49 4.69 8.62 -9.10
CA GLY A 49 5.34 9.43 -8.08
C GLY A 49 6.87 9.45 -8.13
N PHE A 50 7.51 8.83 -9.11
CA PHE A 50 8.95 9.01 -9.33
C PHE A 50 9.21 10.32 -10.09
N ALA A 51 8.74 11.43 -9.51
CA ALA A 51 8.80 12.79 -10.02
C ALA A 51 8.58 13.77 -8.87
N GLU A 52 9.02 15.03 -9.02
CA GLU A 52 8.77 16.08 -8.03
C GLU A 52 7.29 16.45 -7.94
N PHE A 53 6.56 16.33 -9.06
CA PHE A 53 5.13 16.57 -9.15
C PHE A 53 4.46 15.47 -9.98
N VAL A 54 3.24 15.09 -9.59
CA VAL A 54 2.41 14.15 -10.33
C VAL A 54 0.95 14.54 -10.24
N LYS A 55 0.24 14.52 -11.38
CA LYS A 55 -1.21 14.72 -11.41
C LYS A 55 -1.89 13.39 -11.11
N VAL A 56 -2.60 13.31 -9.98
CA VAL A 56 -3.23 12.06 -9.50
C VAL A 56 -4.74 12.22 -9.49
N PRO A 57 -5.51 11.28 -10.08
CA PRO A 57 -6.95 11.20 -9.88
C PRO A 57 -7.31 11.10 -8.40
N ARG A 58 -8.31 11.88 -7.94
CA ARG A 58 -8.74 11.90 -6.52
C ARG A 58 -8.95 10.52 -5.94
N LYS A 59 -9.50 9.56 -6.70
CA LYS A 59 -9.77 8.18 -6.27
C LYS A 59 -8.53 7.42 -5.72
N TYR A 60 -7.32 7.84 -6.10
CA TYR A 60 -6.07 7.22 -5.66
C TYR A 60 -5.41 7.92 -4.46
N LEU A 61 -5.95 9.04 -3.98
CA LEU A 61 -5.34 9.82 -2.90
C LEU A 61 -6.05 9.58 -1.57
N PHE A 62 -5.27 9.34 -0.51
CA PHE A 62 -5.80 9.18 0.84
C PHE A 62 -5.03 10.09 1.80
N LYS A 63 -5.73 10.78 2.70
CA LYS A 63 -5.07 11.66 3.68
C LYS A 63 -4.25 10.84 4.66
N ILE A 64 -3.05 11.30 4.94
CA ILE A 64 -2.18 10.72 5.96
C ILE A 64 -2.61 11.27 7.33
N PRO A 65 -2.92 10.42 8.32
CA PRO A 65 -3.19 10.88 9.68
C PRO A 65 -2.01 11.66 10.26
N LYS A 66 -2.27 12.69 11.07
CA LYS A 66 -1.21 13.54 11.65
C LYS A 66 -0.19 12.77 12.50
N SER A 67 -0.59 11.62 13.04
CA SER A 67 0.25 10.73 13.85
C SER A 67 1.19 9.86 13.02
N VAL A 68 1.11 9.88 11.69
CA VAL A 68 1.89 9.04 10.78
C VAL A 68 2.77 9.93 9.90
N SER A 69 4.07 9.63 9.85
CA SER A 69 4.99 10.35 8.96
C SER A 69 4.78 9.96 7.49
N THR A 70 5.23 10.79 6.56
CA THR A 70 5.21 10.45 5.12
C THR A 70 6.08 9.23 4.80
N LYS A 71 7.19 9.06 5.53
CA LYS A 71 8.09 7.90 5.39
C LYS A 71 7.41 6.59 5.83
N GLU A 72 6.60 6.61 6.87
CA GLU A 72 5.82 5.44 7.27
C GLU A 72 4.64 5.23 6.32
N ALA A 73 3.96 6.31 5.93
CA ALA A 73 2.78 6.25 5.07
C ALA A 73 3.08 5.73 3.65
N VAL A 74 4.32 5.80 3.16
CA VAL A 74 4.68 5.22 1.85
C VAL A 74 4.50 3.70 1.84
N MET A 75 4.60 3.05 2.99
CA MET A 75 4.40 1.60 3.14
C MET A 75 2.93 1.18 3.03
N ILE A 76 1.97 2.13 3.03
CA ILE A 76 0.54 1.82 3.05
C ILE A 76 0.12 0.99 1.83
N GLU A 77 0.70 1.22 0.65
CA GLU A 77 0.41 0.43 -0.55
C GLU A 77 0.84 -1.03 -0.34
N SER A 78 2.07 -1.26 0.11
CA SER A 78 2.57 -2.62 0.38
C SER A 78 1.72 -3.33 1.44
N PHE A 79 1.29 -2.64 2.49
CA PHE A 79 0.37 -3.19 3.50
C PHE A 79 -1.06 -3.40 2.97
N ALA A 80 -1.53 -2.62 2.01
CA ALA A 80 -2.85 -2.83 1.40
C ALA A 80 -2.89 -4.18 0.65
N ASN A 81 -1.81 -4.54 -0.04
CA ASN A 81 -1.64 -5.86 -0.67
C ASN A 81 -1.68 -6.99 0.37
N VAL A 82 -0.97 -6.83 1.49
CA VAL A 82 -1.00 -7.78 2.62
C VAL A 82 -2.42 -7.93 3.18
N CYS A 83 -3.12 -6.82 3.43
CA CYS A 83 -4.48 -6.83 3.98
C CYS A 83 -5.45 -7.57 3.05
N ARG A 84 -5.33 -7.37 1.73
CA ARG A 84 -6.13 -8.11 0.74
C ARG A 84 -5.81 -9.61 0.79
N ALA A 85 -4.54 -9.97 0.78
CA ALA A 85 -4.12 -11.37 0.76
C ALA A 85 -4.52 -12.11 2.05
N VAL A 86 -4.45 -11.47 3.23
CA VAL A 86 -4.95 -12.04 4.49
C VAL A 86 -6.48 -12.24 4.47
N LYS A 87 -7.23 -11.31 3.88
CA LYS A 87 -8.69 -11.46 3.72
C LYS A 87 -9.04 -12.65 2.82
N LEU A 88 -8.25 -12.89 1.79
CA LEU A 88 -8.46 -14.01 0.86
C LEU A 88 -8.03 -15.37 1.44
N SER A 89 -7.03 -15.38 2.33
CA SER A 89 -6.48 -16.62 2.89
C SER A 89 -7.25 -17.18 4.08
N ASN A 90 -8.23 -16.44 4.61
CA ASN A 90 -9.01 -16.83 5.80
C ASN A 90 -8.15 -17.22 7.02
N ILE A 91 -6.98 -16.60 7.19
CA ILE A 91 -6.09 -16.86 8.34
C ILE A 91 -6.78 -16.40 9.64
N THR A 92 -6.74 -17.30 10.64
CA THR A 92 -7.31 -17.10 11.98
C THR A 92 -6.23 -17.17 13.06
N LYS A 93 -6.61 -16.95 14.32
CA LYS A 93 -5.68 -16.95 15.46
C LYS A 93 -5.09 -18.34 15.73
N ASN A 94 -3.92 -18.38 16.37
CA ASN A 94 -3.25 -19.62 16.82
C ASN A 94 -2.92 -20.62 15.70
N GLN A 95 -2.83 -20.16 14.45
CA GLN A 95 -2.39 -20.98 13.33
C GLN A 95 -0.85 -21.00 13.23
N ASN A 96 -0.32 -22.09 12.67
CA ASN A 96 1.07 -22.20 12.26
C ASN A 96 1.18 -21.67 10.83
N ILE A 97 2.06 -20.70 10.59
CA ILE A 97 2.13 -20.01 9.30
C ILE A 97 3.53 -20.16 8.70
N ILE A 98 3.60 -20.46 7.41
CA ILE A 98 4.84 -20.40 6.63
C ILE A 98 4.74 -19.21 5.67
N ILE A 99 5.73 -18.33 5.72
CA ILE A 99 5.94 -17.22 4.78
C ILE A 99 7.06 -17.65 3.83
N ILE A 100 6.76 -17.77 2.54
CA ILE A 100 7.74 -18.05 1.50
C ILE A 100 8.16 -16.71 0.89
N GLY A 101 9.41 -16.32 1.10
CA GLY A 101 9.97 -15.00 0.80
C GLY A 101 9.94 -14.06 2.02
N ALA A 102 11.11 -13.63 2.46
CA ALA A 102 11.37 -12.62 3.50
C ALA A 102 11.83 -11.26 2.91
N GLY A 103 11.48 -10.96 1.66
CA GLY A 103 11.57 -9.61 1.09
C GLY A 103 10.50 -8.64 1.63
N ASN A 104 10.36 -7.46 1.01
CA ASN A 104 9.46 -6.39 1.48
C ASN A 104 8.03 -6.87 1.81
N ILE A 105 7.37 -7.56 0.87
CA ILE A 105 6.01 -8.05 1.06
C ILE A 105 5.94 -9.11 2.17
N GLY A 106 6.91 -10.02 2.25
CA GLY A 106 6.99 -11.05 3.27
C GLY A 106 7.14 -10.47 4.69
N LEU A 107 7.98 -9.44 4.83
CA LEU A 107 8.17 -8.73 6.10
C LEU A 107 6.94 -7.89 6.49
N CYS A 108 6.25 -7.29 5.53
CA CYS A 108 4.96 -6.63 5.79
C CYS A 108 3.91 -7.65 6.26
N PHE A 109 3.87 -8.84 5.65
CA PHE A 109 3.03 -9.95 6.08
C PHE A 109 3.34 -10.40 7.50
N LEU A 110 4.62 -10.63 7.81
CA LEU A 110 5.09 -10.99 9.15
C LEU A 110 4.61 -9.96 10.19
N SER A 111 4.84 -8.68 9.91
CA SER A 111 4.44 -7.57 10.80
C SER A 111 2.93 -7.55 11.04
N TYR A 112 2.13 -7.69 9.97
CA TYR A 112 0.68 -7.74 10.07
C TYR A 112 0.20 -8.94 10.89
N LEU A 113 0.73 -10.14 10.64
CA LEU A 113 0.33 -11.36 11.34
C LEU A 113 0.62 -11.29 12.84
N LEU A 114 1.78 -10.74 13.23
CA LEU A 114 2.14 -10.57 14.64
C LEU A 114 1.19 -9.62 15.38
N ILE A 115 0.74 -8.55 14.73
CA ILE A 115 -0.17 -7.55 15.33
C ILE A 115 -1.62 -8.05 15.36
N GLU A 116 -2.12 -8.57 14.23
CA GLU A 116 -3.56 -8.78 14.03
C GLU A 116 -4.02 -10.23 14.26
N LYS A 117 -3.12 -11.20 14.10
CA LYS A 117 -3.50 -12.64 14.05
C LYS A 117 -2.94 -13.48 15.17
N THR A 118 -1.97 -13.01 15.95
CA THR A 118 -1.40 -13.76 17.10
C THR A 118 -1.19 -15.25 16.77
N PRO A 119 -0.33 -15.58 15.78
CA PRO A 119 -0.10 -16.96 15.37
C PRO A 119 0.64 -17.75 16.44
N ASN A 120 0.56 -19.08 16.38
CA ASN A 120 1.27 -19.95 17.31
C ASN A 120 2.78 -19.95 17.04
N TYR A 121 3.17 -20.08 15.77
CA TYR A 121 4.52 -19.75 15.29
C TYR A 121 4.50 -19.38 13.81
N ILE A 122 5.52 -18.65 13.37
CA ILE A 122 5.74 -18.27 11.98
C ILE A 122 7.12 -18.78 11.55
N ILE A 123 7.19 -19.40 10.37
CA ILE A 123 8.46 -19.74 9.71
C ILE A 123 8.56 -18.86 8.46
N ALA A 124 9.62 -18.06 8.34
CA ALA A 124 9.95 -17.36 7.11
C ALA A 124 11.07 -18.09 6.38
N ILE A 125 10.89 -18.35 5.08
CA ILE A 125 11.85 -19.06 4.24
C ILE A 125 12.31 -18.10 3.14
N GLU A 126 13.61 -17.92 2.97
CA GLU A 126 14.20 -17.10 1.89
C GLU A 126 15.36 -17.89 1.26
N PRO A 127 15.51 -17.91 -0.08
CA PRO A 127 16.71 -18.45 -0.72
C PRO A 127 17.98 -17.78 -0.21
N GLN A 128 19.02 -18.59 -0.04
CA GLN A 128 20.36 -18.08 0.18
C GLN A 128 20.87 -17.52 -1.16
N ALA A 129 21.18 -16.22 -1.19
CA ALA A 129 21.72 -15.54 -2.37
C ALA A 129 23.16 -16.00 -2.66
#